data_AF-A0A6A6EXG4-F1
#
_entry.id   AF-A0A6A6EXG4-F1
#
_cell.length_a   1.000
_cell.length_b   1.000
_cell.length_c   1.000
_cell.angle_alpha   90.00
_cell.angle_beta   90.00
_cell.angle_gamma   90.00
#
_symmetry.space_group_name_H-M   'P 1'
#
loop_
_entity.id
_entity.type
_entity.pdbx_description
1 polymer ?
#
loop_
_entity_poly.entity_id
_entity_poly.type
_entity_poly.pdbx_seq_one_letter_code
_entity_poly.pdbx_strand_id
1 'polypeptide(L)' 'MASMQRRLGPNVVGHYGLLQAFADALKLILKEYVSPTQANIVLFFLGPVITLIFSLLGYAVVPYGPGLAI' A
#
# COMPACT_ATOMS: atom_id res chain seq x y z
N MET A 1 -4.14 3.77 -15.97
CA MET A 1 -4.52 5.20 -16.09
C MET A 1 -3.69 5.97 -17.10
N ALA A 2 -2.37 5.81 -17.13
CA ALA A 2 -1.50 6.51 -18.08
C ALA A 2 -1.86 6.26 -19.57
N SER A 3 -2.18 5.01 -19.92
CA SER A 3 -2.64 4.63 -21.27
C SER A 3 -3.93 5.35 -21.70
N MET A 4 -4.93 5.46 -20.82
CA MET A 4 -6.18 6.18 -21.09
C MET A 4 -5.95 7.68 -21.31
N GLN A 5 -4.94 8.25 -20.63
CA GLN A 5 -4.55 9.66 -20.76
C GLN A 5 -3.53 9.90 -21.89
N ARG A 6 -3.20 8.88 -22.68
CA ARG A 6 -2.15 8.93 -23.72
C ARG A 6 -0.79 9.46 -23.22
N ARG A 7 -0.40 9.11 -21.99
CA ARG A 7 0.94 9.38 -21.44
C ARG A 7 1.65 8.08 -21.06
N LEU A 8 2.99 8.10 -21.04
CA LEU A 8 3.75 6.98 -20.49
C LEU A 8 3.57 6.91 -18.97
N GLY A 9 3.44 5.69 -18.46
CA GLY A 9 3.53 5.41 -17.03
C GLY A 9 4.99 5.49 -16.54
N PRO A 10 5.26 5.13 -15.28
CA PRO A 10 6.62 5.07 -14.75
C PRO A 10 7.51 4.20 -15.65
N ASN A 11 8.60 4.76 -16.19
CA ASN A 11 9.54 4.04 -17.06
C ASN A 11 11.01 4.21 -16.63
N VAL A 12 11.26 4.89 -15.51
CA VAL A 12 12.60 5.28 -15.06
C VAL A 12 13.09 4.42 -13.89
N VAL A 13 12.19 4.03 -12.97
CA VAL A 13 12.57 3.30 -11.76
C VAL A 13 12.62 1.79 -12.04
N GLY A 14 13.82 1.28 -12.31
CA GLY A 14 14.06 -0.13 -12.65
C GLY A 14 13.69 -0.48 -14.10
N HIS A 15 13.69 -1.78 -14.42
CA HIS A 15 13.32 -2.24 -15.76
C HIS A 15 11.81 -2.02 -16.00
N TYR A 16 11.46 -1.21 -17.01
CA TYR A 16 10.08 -0.79 -17.34
C TYR A 16 9.28 -0.19 -16.17
N GLY A 17 9.92 0.38 -15.15
CA GLY A 17 9.21 0.99 -14.01
C GLY A 17 8.65 0.02 -12.98
N LEU A 18 8.97 -1.29 -13.06
CA LEU A 18 8.42 -2.31 -12.16
C LEU A 18 8.78 -2.09 -10.69
N LEU A 19 9.92 -1.44 -10.43
CA LEU A 19 10.40 -1.19 -9.07
C LEU A 19 9.79 0.07 -8.43
N GLN A 20 8.92 0.79 -9.14
CA GLN A 20 8.32 2.03 -8.66
C GLN A 20 7.60 1.85 -7.31
N ALA A 21 6.81 0.80 -7.14
CA ALA A 21 6.07 0.55 -5.90
C ALA A 21 7.00 0.35 -4.69
N PHE A 22 8.11 -0.35 -4.90
CA PHE A 22 9.13 -0.55 -3.86
C PHE A 22 9.87 0.75 -3.52
N ALA A 23 10.22 1.55 -4.54
CA ALA A 23 10.86 2.84 -4.33
C ALA A 23 9.98 3.82 -3.55
N ASP A 24 8.67 3.86 -3.84
CA ASP A 24 7.73 4.70 -3.12
C ASP A 24 7.52 4.21 -1.68
N ALA A 25 7.44 2.90 -1.45
CA ALA A 25 7.37 2.34 -0.10
C ALA A 25 8.63 2.67 0.73
N LEU A 26 9.82 2.45 0.16
CA LEU A 26 11.10 2.77 0.81
C LEU A 26 11.18 4.25 1.16
N LYS A 27 10.77 5.13 0.22
CA LYS A 27 10.72 6.57 0.44
C LYS A 27 9.82 6.96 1.62
N LEU A 28 8.68 6.29 1.79
CA LEU A 28 7.78 6.55 2.91
C LEU A 28 8.33 6.03 4.24
N ILE A 29 9.03 4.90 4.26
CA ILE A 29 9.66 4.36 5.48
C ILE A 29 10.79 5.28 5.96
N LEU A 30 11.55 5.86 5.03
CA LEU A 30 12.63 6.80 5.34
C LEU A 30 12.14 8.21 5.67
N LYS A 31 10.86 8.51 5.41
CA LYS A 31 10.28 9.83 5.65
C LYS A 31 10.20 10.09 7.16
N GLU A 32 10.56 11.30 7.56
CA GLU A 32 10.40 11.75 8.95
C GLU A 32 8.94 11.61 9.41
N TYR A 33 8.78 11.04 10.60
CA TYR A 33 7.49 10.89 11.23
C TYR A 33 7.03 12.24 11.81
N VAL A 34 5.92 12.76 11.30
CA VAL A 34 5.30 13.99 11.80
C VAL A 34 3.99 13.65 12.49
N SER A 35 3.95 13.75 13.82
CA SER A 35 2.72 13.60 14.60
C SER A 35 1.98 14.93 14.74
N PRO A 36 0.64 14.96 14.59
CA PRO A 36 -0.16 16.15 14.84
C PRO A 36 -0.14 16.54 16.34
N THR A 37 0.07 17.83 16.62
CA THR A 37 0.19 18.36 18.00
C THR A 37 -1.13 18.36 18.78
N GLN A 38 -2.28 18.39 18.11
CA GLN A 38 -3.62 18.39 18.72
C GLN A 38 -4.47 17.17 18.32
N ALA A 39 -3.88 15.98 18.25
CA ALA A 39 -4.66 14.77 18.04
C ALA A 39 -4.30 13.67 19.05
N ASN A 40 -5.23 12.73 19.22
CA ASN A 40 -4.95 11.49 19.93
C ASN A 40 -4.04 10.60 19.08
N ILE A 41 -2.76 10.52 19.46
CA ILE A 41 -1.73 9.77 18.74
C ILE A 41 -2.08 8.27 18.67
N VAL A 42 -2.72 7.72 19.71
CA VAL A 42 -3.11 6.31 19.75
C VAL A 42 -4.14 6.02 18.65
N LEU A 43 -5.21 6.81 18.57
CA LEU A 43 -6.25 6.62 17.54
C LEU A 43 -5.72 6.90 16.13
N PHE A 44 -4.83 7.88 15.99
CA PHE A 44 -4.20 8.22 14.71
C PHE A 44 -3.36 7.07 14.14
N PHE A 45 -2.62 6.35 14.98
CA PHE A 45 -1.84 5.19 14.57
C PHE A 45 -2.69 3.92 14.41
N LEU A 46 -3.67 3.74 15.30
CA LEU A 46 -4.47 2.53 15.35
C LEU A 46 -5.46 2.43 14.17
N GLY A 47 -5.95 3.57 13.65
CA GLY A 47 -6.83 3.62 12.47
C GLY A 47 -6.25 2.90 11.25
N PRO A 48 -5.07 3.30 10.73
CA PRO A 48 -4.42 2.63 9.60
C PRO A 48 -4.07 1.15 9.86
N VAL A 49 -3.75 0.79 11.11
CA VAL A 49 -3.42 -0.60 11.48
C VAL A 49 -4.66 -1.48 11.38
N ILE A 50 -5.80 -1.03 11.91
CA ILE A 50 -7.07 -1.76 11.84
C ILE A 50 -7.49 -2.00 10.39
N THR A 51 -7.45 -0.97 9.54
CA THR A 51 -7.89 -1.10 8.14
C THR A 51 -7.04 -2.08 7.36
N LEU A 52 -5.73 -2.09 7.62
CA LEU A 52 -4.80 -3.05 7.01
C LEU A 52 -5.08 -4.49 7.46
N ILE A 53 -5.31 -4.72 8.77
CA ILE A 53 -5.65 -6.05 9.30
C ILE A 53 -6.93 -6.58 8.67
N PHE A 54 -8.00 -5.78 8.64
CA PHE A 54 -9.27 -6.22 8.03
C PHE A 54 -9.14 -6.51 6.53
N SER A 55 -8.37 -5.71 5.80
CA SER A 55 -8.13 -5.96 4.38
C SER A 55 -7.39 -7.28 4.14
N LEU A 56 -6.43 -7.65 5.00
CA LEU A 56 -5.67 -8.89 4.88
C LEU A 56 -6.52 -10.11 5.28
N LEU A 57 -7.33 -10.00 6.34
CA LEU A 57 -8.26 -11.05 6.74
C LEU A 57 -9.30 -11.35 5.64
N GLY A 58 -9.71 -10.35 4.87
CA GLY A 58 -10.61 -10.54 3.74
C GLY A 58 -10.07 -11.50 2.67
N TYR A 59 -8.74 -11.58 2.49
CA TYR A 59 -8.13 -12.50 1.53
C TYR A 59 -8.21 -13.97 1.96
N ALA A 60 -8.34 -14.27 3.26
CA ALA A 60 -8.44 -15.63 3.77
C ALA A 60 -9.65 -16.38 3.19
N VAL A 61 -10.76 -15.66 2.99
CA VAL A 61 -12.04 -16.25 2.57
C VAL A 61 -12.12 -16.45 1.04
N VAL A 62 -11.15 -15.94 0.27
CA VAL A 62 -11.18 -16.04 -1.20
C VAL A 62 -10.77 -17.46 -1.64
N PRO A 63 -11.65 -18.24 -2.29
CA PRO A 63 -11.30 -19.57 -2.75
C PRO A 63 -10.41 -19.48 -4.00
N TYR A 64 -9.23 -20.11 -3.93
CA TYR A 64 -8.30 -20.23 -5.06
C TYR A 64 -8.47 -21.56 -5.82
N GLY A 65 -9.25 -22.50 -5.27
CA GLY A 65 -9.60 -23.78 -5.88
C GLY A 65 -10.46 -24.63 -4.93
N PRO A 66 -10.89 -25.84 -5.35
CA PRO A 66 -11.66 -26.75 -4.49
C PRO A 66 -10.87 -27.09 -3.22
N GLY A 67 -11.37 -26.68 -2.06
CA GLY A 67 -10.71 -26.91 -0.76
C GLY A 67 -9.47 -26.04 -0.50
N LEU A 68 -9.15 -25.09 -1.38
CA LEU A 68 -7.98 -24.20 -1.29
C LEU A 68 -8.46 -22.79 -0.95
N ALA A 69 -8.75 -22.58 0.33
CA ALA A 69 -8.83 -21.27 0.97
C ALA A 69 -7.61 -21.13 1.91
N ILE A 70 -7.21 -19.90 2.23
CA ILE A 70 -6.09 -19.61 3.13
C ILE A 70 -6.60 -19.49 4.56
#